data_AF-A0A925ZJS2-F1
#
_entry.id   AF-A0A925ZJS2-F1
#
_cell.length_a   1.000
_cell.length_b   1.000
_cell.length_c   1.000
_cell.angle_alpha   90.00
_cell.angle_beta   90.00
_cell.angle_gamma   90.00
#
_symmetry.space_group_name_H-M   'P 1'
#
loop_
_entity.id
_entity.type
_entity.pdbx_description
1 polymer ?
#
loop_
_entity_poly.entity_id
_entity_poly.type
_entity_poly.pdbx_seq_one_letter_code
_entity_poly.pdbx_strand_id
1 'polypeptide(L)'
;HRIVLAQRMAIDREDPDRHVSSSQAFVWAEEDHGLLGEVGSYNTPKDRHGEYRGATIGASPAYSFTSHVAEVTVDPETGVVEVGTIWVAHDCGRALSRKVVEGQMEGSAYMGFAEAIMEQHIVDPAHGGVHTGPSLLDYRIPTFLDTPELVALIVEAPDDNGPYGAKEAGEGPLHPSIPAIANAIYDAVGVRIDELPFSPPKVLKAIRARAAAEAKGELAPHKGAR
;
A
#
# COMPACT_ATOMS: atom_id res chain seq x y z
N HIS A 1 -22.63 1.22 31.04
CA HIS A 1 -23.57 0.08 30.99
C HIS A 1 -23.19 -0.95 32.03
N ARG A 2 -24.15 -1.41 32.83
CA ARG A 2 -23.99 -2.36 33.95
C ARG A 2 -23.75 -3.81 33.49
N ILE A 3 -24.35 -4.20 32.37
CA ILE A 3 -24.14 -5.53 31.76
C ILE A 3 -23.06 -5.44 30.69
N VAL A 4 -22.18 -6.43 30.63
CA VAL A 4 -21.20 -6.62 29.56
C VAL A 4 -21.45 -7.95 28.86
N LEU A 5 -21.39 -7.95 27.52
CA LEU A 5 -21.37 -9.16 26.71
C LEU A 5 -19.93 -9.55 26.41
N ALA A 6 -19.47 -10.66 26.97
CA ALA A 6 -18.10 -11.14 26.77
C ALA A 6 -18.08 -12.67 26.81
N GLN A 7 -17.25 -13.30 25.97
CA GLN A 7 -17.06 -14.76 25.97
C GLN A 7 -18.37 -15.57 25.92
N ARG A 8 -19.38 -15.09 25.16
CA ARG A 8 -20.73 -15.69 25.07
C ARG A 8 -21.54 -15.65 26.38
N MET A 9 -21.25 -14.72 27.27
CA MET A 9 -21.95 -14.48 28.52
C MET A 9 -22.46 -13.04 28.60
N ALA A 10 -23.58 -12.85 29.28
CA ALA A 10 -24.05 -11.56 29.79
C ALA A 10 -23.73 -11.50 31.28
N ILE A 11 -22.86 -10.59 31.69
CA ILE A 11 -22.28 -10.52 33.03
C ILE A 11 -22.63 -9.17 33.66
N ASP A 12 -23.10 -9.17 34.91
CA ASP A 12 -23.22 -7.95 35.71
C ASP A 12 -21.83 -7.48 36.17
N ARG A 13 -21.44 -6.26 35.77
CA ARG A 13 -20.11 -5.71 36.11
C ARG A 13 -19.93 -5.44 37.59
N GLU A 14 -21.01 -5.25 38.34
CA GLU A 14 -20.96 -5.00 39.79
C GLU A 14 -20.94 -6.31 40.59
N ASP A 15 -21.41 -7.41 39.99
CA ASP A 15 -21.48 -8.73 40.61
C ASP A 15 -21.28 -9.82 39.56
N PRO A 16 -20.02 -10.17 39.22
CA PRO A 16 -19.72 -11.11 38.14
C PRO A 16 -20.27 -12.53 38.34
N ASP A 17 -20.61 -12.91 39.57
CA ASP A 17 -21.28 -14.18 39.88
C ASP A 17 -22.72 -14.20 39.34
N ARG A 18 -23.30 -13.03 39.07
CA ARG A 18 -24.57 -12.88 38.35
C ARG A 18 -24.32 -12.79 36.86
N HIS A 19 -24.36 -13.95 36.22
CA HIS A 19 -24.22 -14.06 34.78
C HIS A 19 -25.15 -15.12 34.19
N VAL A 20 -25.43 -14.97 32.91
CA VAL A 20 -26.13 -15.98 32.08
C VAL A 20 -25.46 -16.09 30.73
N SER A 21 -25.75 -17.14 29.97
CA SER A 21 -25.28 -17.22 28.59
C SER A 21 -25.88 -16.08 27.77
N SER A 22 -25.13 -15.55 26.80
CA SER A 22 -25.63 -14.50 25.92
C SER A 22 -26.87 -14.95 25.16
N SER A 23 -26.94 -16.23 24.78
CA SER A 23 -28.13 -16.82 24.16
C SER A 23 -29.35 -16.76 25.08
N GLN A 24 -29.20 -17.09 26.36
CA GLN A 24 -30.31 -17.01 27.32
C GLN A 24 -30.74 -15.57 27.56
N ALA A 25 -29.78 -14.64 27.65
CA ALA A 25 -30.07 -13.22 27.76
C ALA A 25 -30.86 -12.69 26.56
N PHE A 26 -30.53 -13.14 25.33
CA PHE A 26 -31.29 -12.77 24.14
C PHE A 26 -32.69 -13.38 24.11
N VAL A 27 -32.86 -14.63 24.55
CA VAL A 27 -34.20 -15.26 24.67
C VAL A 27 -35.08 -14.47 25.64
N TRP A 28 -34.55 -14.09 26.81
CA TRP A 28 -35.31 -13.27 27.76
C TRP A 28 -35.64 -11.89 27.20
N ALA A 29 -34.68 -11.25 26.53
CA ALA A 29 -34.93 -9.97 25.88
C ALA A 29 -35.98 -10.07 24.77
N GLU A 30 -36.02 -11.16 24.00
CA GLU A 30 -37.06 -11.41 22.99
C GLU A 30 -38.43 -11.72 23.59
N GLU A 31 -38.47 -12.46 24.71
CA GLU A 31 -39.71 -12.73 25.44
C GLU A 31 -40.31 -11.43 25.99
N ASP A 32 -39.48 -10.56 26.57
CA ASP A 32 -39.91 -9.31 27.20
C ASP A 32 -40.18 -8.18 26.19
N HIS A 33 -39.46 -8.15 25.06
CA HIS A 33 -39.47 -7.00 24.14
C HIS A 33 -39.81 -7.33 22.68
N GLY A 34 -40.03 -8.61 22.34
CA GLY A 34 -40.25 -9.06 20.96
C GLY A 34 -38.96 -9.10 20.14
N LEU A 35 -39.09 -9.14 18.81
CA LEU A 35 -37.96 -9.26 17.88
C LEU A 35 -36.91 -8.17 18.11
N LEU A 36 -35.66 -8.58 18.34
CA LEU A 36 -34.52 -7.67 18.45
C LEU A 36 -33.99 -7.35 17.05
N GLY A 37 -34.13 -6.10 16.62
CA GLY A 37 -33.64 -5.64 15.32
C GLY A 37 -33.28 -4.16 15.36
N GLU A 38 -32.14 -3.81 14.77
CA GLU A 38 -31.63 -2.43 14.76
C GLU A 38 -30.96 -2.12 13.42
N VAL A 39 -30.85 -0.83 13.10
CA VAL A 39 -30.16 -0.35 11.89
C VAL A 39 -29.03 0.59 12.28
N GLY A 40 -27.83 0.31 11.78
CA GLY A 40 -26.66 1.18 11.90
C GLY A 40 -26.37 1.91 10.58
N SER A 41 -25.91 3.16 10.66
CA SER A 41 -25.39 3.90 9.51
C SER A 41 -24.21 4.78 9.92
N TYR A 42 -23.31 5.05 8.97
CA TYR A 42 -22.21 5.99 9.11
C TYR A 42 -22.11 6.83 7.84
N ASN A 43 -21.89 8.13 8.00
CA ASN A 43 -21.62 9.04 6.90
C ASN A 43 -20.32 9.77 7.18
N THR A 44 -19.43 9.79 6.19
CA THR A 44 -18.22 10.60 6.24
C THR A 44 -18.57 12.09 6.43
N PRO A 45 -17.91 12.80 7.36
CA PRO A 45 -18.08 14.25 7.54
C PRO A 45 -17.94 15.01 6.22
N LYS A 46 -18.91 15.89 5.93
CA LYS A 46 -19.03 16.62 4.65
C LYS A 46 -18.39 18.00 4.67
N ASP A 47 -17.91 18.46 5.82
CA ASP A 47 -17.33 19.78 6.06
C ASP A 47 -15.81 19.85 5.78
N ARG A 48 -15.21 18.75 5.32
CA ARG A 48 -13.77 18.61 5.12
C ARG A 48 -13.33 18.86 3.67
N HIS A 49 -13.78 19.94 3.05
CA HIS A 49 -13.36 20.32 1.70
C HIS A 49 -13.25 21.83 1.53
N GLY A 50 -12.46 22.27 0.54
CA GLY A 50 -12.39 23.69 0.17
C GLY A 50 -13.67 24.21 -0.51
N GLU A 51 -13.69 25.50 -0.82
CA GLU A 51 -14.89 26.20 -1.31
C GLU A 51 -15.23 25.96 -2.80
N TYR A 52 -14.36 25.28 -3.56
CA TYR A 52 -14.52 25.04 -4.99
C TYR A 52 -14.87 23.57 -5.29
N ARG A 53 -15.52 23.31 -6.43
CA ARG A 53 -16.05 21.97 -6.80
C ARG A 53 -15.03 20.84 -6.75
N GLY A 54 -13.76 21.12 -7.06
CA GLY A 54 -12.69 20.12 -7.04
C GLY A 54 -12.10 19.85 -5.66
N ALA A 55 -12.43 20.66 -4.65
CA ALA A 55 -11.82 20.57 -3.32
C ALA A 55 -12.31 19.37 -2.49
N THR A 56 -13.32 18.66 -2.99
CA THR A 56 -13.82 17.41 -2.40
C THR A 56 -12.93 16.21 -2.77
N ILE A 57 -12.09 16.32 -3.80
CA ILE A 57 -11.20 15.25 -4.22
C ILE A 57 -9.99 15.20 -3.27
N GLY A 58 -9.77 14.03 -2.66
CA GLY A 58 -8.72 13.82 -1.64
C GLY A 58 -9.13 14.20 -0.21
N ALA A 59 -10.36 14.70 -0.01
CA ALA A 59 -10.92 14.91 1.32
C ALA A 59 -11.22 13.57 2.00
N SER A 60 -10.65 13.35 3.18
CA SER A 60 -10.86 12.14 3.98
C SER A 60 -11.01 12.50 5.47
N PRO A 61 -11.83 11.77 6.25
CA PRO A 61 -11.93 11.98 7.69
C PRO A 61 -10.66 11.56 8.44
N ALA A 62 -9.87 10.67 7.85
CA ALA A 62 -8.63 10.14 8.40
C ALA A 62 -7.62 9.93 7.27
N TYR A 63 -6.34 10.16 7.56
CA TYR A 63 -5.25 9.97 6.60
C TYR A 63 -4.28 8.90 7.14
N SER A 64 -3.97 7.93 6.29
CA SER A 64 -2.91 6.95 6.53
C SER A 64 -1.59 7.46 5.93
N PHE A 65 -0.48 6.99 6.50
CA PHE A 65 0.86 7.37 6.06
C PHE A 65 1.69 6.13 5.83
N THR A 66 2.48 6.14 4.77
CA THR A 66 3.33 5.00 4.39
C THR A 66 4.75 5.47 4.10
N SER A 67 5.73 4.69 4.54
CA SER A 67 7.13 4.84 4.16
C SER A 67 7.71 3.51 3.68
N HIS A 68 8.39 3.52 2.54
CA HIS A 68 9.07 2.36 2.00
C HIS A 68 10.59 2.57 1.99
N VAL A 69 11.31 1.49 2.23
CA VAL A 69 12.74 1.35 1.90
C VAL A 69 12.84 0.19 0.92
N ALA A 70 13.55 0.38 -0.19
CA ALA A 70 13.80 -0.66 -1.18
C ALA A 70 15.30 -0.90 -1.30
N GLU A 71 15.70 -2.17 -1.27
CA GLU A 71 17.05 -2.61 -1.60
C GLU A 71 17.07 -3.09 -3.05
N VAL A 72 18.01 -2.58 -3.85
CA VAL A 72 18.13 -2.91 -5.27
C VAL A 72 19.58 -3.18 -5.66
N THR A 73 19.76 -4.09 -6.61
CA THR A 73 21.02 -4.29 -7.33
C THR A 73 20.80 -3.88 -8.79
N VAL A 74 21.78 -3.19 -9.38
CA VAL A 74 21.73 -2.76 -10.78
C VAL A 74 22.97 -3.26 -11.50
N ASP A 75 22.78 -4.00 -12.59
CA ASP A 75 23.87 -4.39 -13.47
C ASP A 75 24.21 -3.22 -14.42
N PRO A 76 25.41 -2.63 -14.34
CA PRO A 76 25.77 -1.47 -15.17
C PRO A 76 25.99 -1.81 -16.66
N GLU A 77 26.22 -3.08 -17.01
CA GLU A 77 26.45 -3.51 -18.39
C GLU A 77 25.14 -3.76 -19.14
N THR A 78 24.11 -4.26 -18.44
CA THR A 78 22.81 -4.61 -19.02
C THR A 78 21.68 -3.64 -18.67
N GLY A 79 21.83 -2.90 -17.57
CA GLY A 79 20.78 -2.05 -16.99
C GLY A 79 19.70 -2.82 -16.24
N VAL A 80 19.86 -4.13 -16.04
CA VAL A 80 18.89 -4.94 -15.27
C VAL A 80 18.85 -4.46 -13.82
N VAL A 81 17.64 -4.25 -13.31
CA VAL A 81 17.37 -3.87 -11.93
C VAL A 81 16.74 -5.05 -11.22
N GLU A 82 17.39 -5.55 -10.17
CA GLU A 82 16.86 -6.57 -9.28
C GLU A 82 16.46 -5.91 -7.97
N VAL A 83 15.19 -6.04 -7.57
CA VAL A 83 14.71 -5.58 -6.27
C VAL A 83 14.79 -6.75 -5.31
N GLY A 84 15.55 -6.62 -4.23
CA GLY A 84 15.75 -7.69 -3.25
C GLY A 84 14.63 -7.71 -2.22
N THR A 85 14.54 -6.63 -1.43
CA THR A 85 13.58 -6.49 -0.33
C THR A 85 12.95 -5.11 -0.33
N ILE A 86 11.66 -5.03 -0.01
CA ILE A 86 10.94 -3.78 0.27
C ILE A 86 10.38 -3.85 1.70
N TRP A 87 10.82 -2.94 2.56
CA TRP A 87 10.23 -2.75 3.89
C TRP A 87 9.12 -1.72 3.81
N VAL A 88 7.93 -2.08 4.29
CA VAL A 88 6.69 -1.32 4.16
C VAL A 88 6.21 -0.92 5.54
N ALA A 89 6.45 0.31 5.96
CA ALA A 89 5.90 0.85 7.20
C ALA A 89 4.61 1.62 6.91
N HIS A 90 3.47 1.15 7.43
CA HIS A 90 2.17 1.76 7.15
C HIS A 90 1.35 1.99 8.41
N ASP A 91 0.85 3.23 8.54
CA ASP A 91 -0.06 3.65 9.59
C ASP A 91 -1.52 3.37 9.20
N CYS A 92 -2.05 2.26 9.71
CA CYS A 92 -3.45 1.87 9.54
C CYS A 92 -4.33 2.24 10.75
N GLY A 93 -3.86 3.15 11.61
CA GLY A 93 -4.55 3.53 12.84
C GLY A 93 -4.52 2.42 13.89
N ARG A 94 -5.45 1.47 13.81
CA ARG A 94 -5.49 0.26 14.63
C ARG A 94 -5.74 -0.94 13.74
N ALA A 95 -4.88 -1.94 13.83
CA ALA A 95 -5.03 -3.17 13.07
C ALA A 95 -6.19 -4.01 13.64
N LEU A 96 -7.36 -3.94 13.00
CA LEU A 96 -8.52 -4.79 13.36
C LEU A 96 -8.19 -6.28 13.20
N SER A 97 -7.42 -6.61 12.16
CA SER A 97 -6.87 -7.95 11.92
C SER A 97 -5.46 -7.82 11.36
N ARG A 98 -4.47 -8.14 12.19
CA ARG A 98 -3.05 -8.00 11.83
C ARG A 98 -2.71 -8.73 10.53
N LYS A 99 -3.16 -9.98 10.41
CA LYS A 99 -2.91 -10.83 9.23
C LYS A 99 -3.50 -10.27 7.93
N VAL A 100 -4.68 -9.68 8.00
CA VAL A 100 -5.34 -9.11 6.82
C VAL A 100 -4.63 -7.81 6.41
N VAL A 101 -4.25 -6.99 7.39
CA VAL A 101 -3.50 -5.75 7.17
C VAL A 101 -2.13 -6.05 6.53
N GLU A 102 -1.38 -7.03 7.07
CA GLU A 102 -0.10 -7.47 6.50
C GLU A 102 -0.26 -7.90 5.03
N GLY A 103 -1.23 -8.76 4.74
CA GLY A 103 -1.48 -9.23 3.37
C GLY A 103 -1.91 -8.12 2.40
N GLN A 104 -2.63 -7.09 2.88
CA GLN A 104 -2.95 -5.90 2.08
C GLN A 104 -1.71 -5.05 1.80
N MET A 105 -0.88 -4.81 2.83
CA MET A 105 0.37 -4.06 2.68
C MET A 105 1.31 -4.73 1.68
N GLU A 106 1.48 -6.05 1.78
CA GLU A 106 2.28 -6.85 0.85
C GLU A 106 1.69 -6.82 -0.57
N GLY A 107 0.39 -7.06 -0.73
CA GLY A 107 -0.26 -7.03 -2.04
C GLY A 107 -0.16 -5.67 -2.73
N SER A 108 -0.25 -4.58 -1.97
CA SER A 108 -0.14 -3.22 -2.50
C SER A 108 1.30 -2.85 -2.85
N ALA A 109 2.26 -3.21 -2.00
CA ALA A 109 3.67 -3.01 -2.32
C ALA A 109 4.11 -3.81 -3.56
N TYR A 110 3.57 -5.03 -3.73
CA TYR A 110 3.71 -5.86 -4.93
C TYR A 110 3.22 -5.13 -6.18
N MET A 111 2.02 -4.52 -6.16
CA MET A 111 1.50 -3.77 -7.31
C MET A 111 2.39 -2.57 -7.66
N GLY A 112 2.86 -1.83 -6.65
CA GLY A 112 3.77 -0.71 -6.88
C GLY A 112 5.15 -1.15 -7.42
N PHE A 113 5.65 -2.31 -7.00
CA PHE A 113 6.84 -2.94 -7.56
C PHE A 113 6.62 -3.36 -9.03
N ALA A 114 5.48 -3.98 -9.31
CA ALA A 114 5.12 -4.42 -10.65
C ALA A 114 5.09 -3.24 -11.64
N GLU A 115 4.43 -2.14 -11.27
CA GLU A 115 4.41 -0.90 -12.05
C GLU A 115 5.81 -0.29 -12.22
N ALA A 116 6.64 -0.36 -11.17
CA ALA A 116 7.98 0.21 -11.21
C ALA A 116 8.91 -0.53 -12.19
N ILE A 117 8.81 -1.86 -12.31
CA ILE A 117 9.83 -2.68 -12.98
C ILE A 117 9.31 -3.38 -14.25
N MET A 118 8.06 -3.82 -14.29
CA MET A 118 7.57 -4.77 -15.30
C MET A 118 6.38 -4.28 -16.11
N GLU A 119 5.37 -3.70 -15.46
CA GLU A 119 4.10 -3.41 -16.11
C GLU A 119 4.19 -2.19 -17.03
N GLN A 120 3.75 -2.38 -18.28
CA GLN A 120 3.69 -1.30 -19.25
C GLN A 120 2.53 -1.53 -20.22
N HIS A 121 1.64 -0.55 -20.30
CA HIS A 121 0.60 -0.51 -21.32
C HIS A 121 1.12 0.19 -22.57
N ILE A 122 1.34 -0.56 -23.65
CA ILE A 122 1.75 -0.03 -24.94
C ILE A 122 0.56 -0.13 -25.90
N VAL A 123 0.30 0.96 -26.61
CA VAL A 123 -0.73 1.07 -27.65
C VAL A 123 -0.08 1.37 -28.98
N ASP A 124 -0.69 0.89 -30.06
CA ASP A 124 -0.21 1.11 -31.43
C ASP A 124 -0.98 2.25 -32.10
N PRO A 125 -0.37 3.44 -32.29
CA PRO A 125 -1.05 4.55 -32.95
C PRO A 125 -1.38 4.29 -34.42
N ALA A 126 -0.59 3.46 -35.11
CA ALA A 126 -0.82 3.12 -36.52
C ALA A 126 -2.02 2.19 -36.69
N HIS A 127 -2.37 1.43 -35.65
CA HIS A 127 -3.54 0.56 -35.61
C HIS A 127 -4.67 1.14 -34.75
N GLY A 128 -4.84 2.46 -34.76
CA GLY A 128 -5.98 3.12 -34.10
C GLY A 128 -5.92 3.12 -32.57
N GLY A 129 -4.73 2.97 -31.98
CA GLY A 129 -4.53 2.99 -30.53
C GLY A 129 -4.87 1.68 -29.83
N VAL A 130 -4.97 0.56 -30.57
CA VAL A 130 -5.17 -0.76 -29.95
C VAL A 130 -3.96 -1.18 -29.13
N HIS A 131 -4.18 -1.97 -28.08
CA HIS A 131 -3.09 -2.52 -27.26
C HIS A 131 -2.16 -3.40 -28.09
N THR A 132 -0.86 -3.20 -27.94
CA THR A 132 0.15 -4.13 -28.45
C THR A 132 0.28 -5.28 -27.45
N GLY A 133 -0.34 -6.43 -27.76
CA GLY A 133 -0.31 -7.61 -26.89
C GLY A 133 -1.23 -7.51 -25.67
N PRO A 134 -2.57 -7.55 -25.83
CA PRO A 134 -3.53 -7.58 -24.72
C PRO A 134 -3.60 -8.99 -24.09
N SER A 135 -2.47 -9.49 -23.59
CA SER A 135 -2.33 -10.80 -22.98
C SER A 135 -1.48 -10.71 -21.71
N LEU A 136 -1.62 -11.67 -20.79
CA LEU A 136 -0.76 -11.73 -19.58
C LEU A 136 0.69 -12.17 -19.88
N LEU A 137 0.98 -12.52 -21.13
CA LEU A 137 2.35 -12.78 -21.58
C LEU A 137 3.06 -11.47 -21.96
N ASP A 138 2.34 -10.58 -22.65
CA ASP A 138 2.86 -9.31 -23.15
C ASP A 138 2.73 -8.19 -22.11
N TYR A 139 1.61 -8.14 -21.37
CA TYR A 139 1.47 -7.37 -20.14
C TYR A 139 2.06 -8.18 -18.99
N ARG A 140 3.35 -7.95 -18.74
CA ARG A 140 4.13 -8.74 -17.78
C ARG A 140 3.79 -8.31 -16.36
N ILE A 141 3.00 -9.14 -15.69
CA ILE A 141 2.88 -9.11 -14.23
C ILE A 141 4.03 -9.94 -13.62
N PRO A 142 4.56 -9.55 -12.44
CA PRO A 142 5.58 -10.33 -11.78
C PRO A 142 5.11 -11.74 -11.44
N THR A 143 5.99 -12.73 -11.63
CA THR A 143 5.79 -14.08 -11.12
C THR A 143 6.28 -14.19 -9.68
N PHE A 144 6.06 -15.35 -9.05
CA PHE A 144 6.62 -15.64 -7.73
C PHE A 144 8.15 -15.53 -7.69
N LEU A 145 8.85 -15.82 -8.80
CA LEU A 145 10.31 -15.70 -8.87
C LEU A 145 10.80 -14.27 -9.08
N ASP A 146 9.94 -13.40 -9.61
CA ASP A 146 10.26 -11.98 -9.83
C ASP A 146 9.95 -11.13 -8.60
N THR A 147 9.07 -11.62 -7.72
CA THR A 147 8.55 -10.85 -6.59
C THR A 147 9.62 -10.72 -5.50
N PRO A 148 9.96 -9.49 -5.05
CA PRO A 148 10.91 -9.29 -3.97
C PRO A 148 10.36 -9.79 -2.62
N GLU A 149 11.22 -9.87 -1.62
CA GLU A 149 10.76 -10.01 -0.24
C GLU A 149 10.02 -8.73 0.18
N LEU A 150 8.80 -8.88 0.70
CA LEU A 150 7.96 -7.76 1.17
C LEU A 150 7.78 -7.87 2.67
N VAL A 151 8.26 -6.88 3.42
CA VAL A 151 8.25 -6.89 4.89
C VAL A 151 7.25 -5.86 5.40
N ALA A 152 6.09 -6.32 5.88
CA ALA A 152 5.06 -5.46 6.44
C ALA A 152 5.35 -5.05 7.90
N LEU A 153 5.47 -3.75 8.14
CA LEU A 153 5.67 -3.12 9.43
C LEU A 153 4.44 -2.27 9.79
N ILE A 154 3.51 -2.84 10.56
CA ILE A 154 2.31 -2.14 10.99
C ILE A 154 2.67 -1.04 12.00
N VAL A 155 2.23 0.18 11.70
CA VAL A 155 2.27 1.34 12.58
C VAL A 155 0.85 1.60 13.08
N GLU A 156 0.67 1.75 14.38
CA GLU A 156 -0.64 2.05 14.97
C GLU A 156 -0.66 3.47 15.54
N ALA A 157 -1.35 4.37 14.85
CA ALA A 157 -1.71 5.70 15.35
C ALA A 157 -3.24 5.87 15.31
N PRO A 158 -3.96 5.38 16.34
CA PRO A 158 -5.42 5.30 16.33
C PRO A 158 -6.10 6.63 16.02
N ASP A 159 -7.09 6.61 15.11
CA ASP A 159 -7.88 7.78 14.74
C ASP A 159 -9.21 7.79 15.48
N ASP A 160 -9.53 8.90 16.16
CA ASP A 160 -10.75 9.03 16.95
C ASP A 160 -12.06 8.86 16.13
N ASN A 161 -12.01 9.06 14.82
CA ASN A 161 -13.15 8.89 13.92
C ASN A 161 -13.25 7.48 13.34
N GLY A 162 -12.19 6.68 13.48
CA GLY A 162 -12.10 5.33 12.95
C GLY A 162 -12.82 4.30 13.86
N PRO A 163 -13.42 3.24 13.30
CA PRO A 163 -13.98 2.17 14.11
C PRO A 163 -12.88 1.53 14.95
N TYR A 164 -13.00 1.63 16.28
CA TYR A 164 -11.98 1.22 17.25
C TYR A 164 -10.60 1.88 17.07
N GLY A 165 -10.50 2.98 16.32
CA GLY A 165 -9.23 3.63 15.98
C GLY A 165 -8.66 3.30 14.59
N ALA A 166 -9.34 2.46 13.80
CA ALA A 166 -8.81 1.96 12.53
C ALA A 166 -8.87 2.99 11.37
N LYS A 167 -7.86 2.94 10.49
CA LYS A 167 -7.78 3.64 9.21
C LYS A 167 -7.63 2.63 8.06
N GLU A 168 -7.45 3.13 6.84
CA GLU A 168 -7.23 2.27 5.66
C GLU A 168 -5.88 1.56 5.71
N ALA A 169 -5.77 0.43 4.99
CA ALA A 169 -4.55 -0.35 4.81
C ALA A 169 -4.41 -0.91 3.38
N GLY A 170 -5.21 -0.40 2.44
CA GLY A 170 -5.36 -0.95 1.09
C GLY A 170 -4.54 -0.18 0.06
N GLU A 171 -4.83 1.10 -0.18
CA GLU A 171 -4.22 1.83 -1.30
C GLU A 171 -2.94 2.58 -0.89
N GLY A 172 -2.86 3.04 0.36
CA GLY A 172 -1.71 3.76 0.88
C GLY A 172 -0.36 3.04 0.72
N PRO A 173 -0.28 1.71 0.90
CA PRO A 173 0.97 0.97 0.74
C PRO A 173 1.47 0.74 -0.70
N LEU A 174 0.75 1.15 -1.74
CA LEU A 174 1.20 0.94 -3.13
C LEU A 174 2.23 1.99 -3.55
N HIS A 175 1.83 3.25 -3.46
CA HIS A 175 2.51 4.38 -4.10
C HIS A 175 3.98 4.56 -3.72
N PRO A 176 4.42 4.32 -2.47
CA PRO A 176 5.82 4.58 -2.09
C PRO A 176 6.82 3.57 -2.66
N SER A 177 6.40 2.42 -3.21
CA SER A 177 7.30 1.45 -3.84
C SER A 177 8.08 2.07 -5.01
N ILE A 178 7.38 2.79 -5.89
CA ILE A 178 7.96 3.41 -7.09
C ILE A 178 9.11 4.38 -6.76
N PRO A 179 8.91 5.44 -5.94
CA PRO A 179 9.97 6.36 -5.60
C PRO A 179 11.06 5.72 -4.73
N ALA A 180 10.75 4.73 -3.89
CA ALA A 180 11.76 4.00 -3.12
C ALA A 180 12.74 3.26 -4.06
N ILE A 181 12.21 2.54 -5.06
CA ILE A 181 13.00 1.86 -6.08
C ILE A 181 13.80 2.86 -6.92
N ALA A 182 13.19 3.96 -7.39
CA ALA A 182 13.91 5.01 -8.13
C ALA A 182 15.07 5.62 -7.32
N ASN A 183 14.87 5.87 -6.02
CA ASN A 183 15.92 6.39 -5.16
C ASN A 183 17.03 5.37 -4.92
N ALA A 184 16.70 4.09 -4.79
CA ALA A 184 17.66 3.01 -4.66
C ALA A 184 18.49 2.81 -5.94
N ILE A 185 17.88 2.91 -7.13
CA ILE A 185 18.60 2.92 -8.41
C ILE A 185 19.58 4.10 -8.47
N TYR A 186 19.14 5.29 -8.06
CA TYR A 186 20.03 6.45 -7.99
C TYR A 186 21.18 6.24 -7.00
N ASP A 187 20.93 5.62 -5.84
CA ASP A 187 22.02 5.31 -4.91
C ASP A 187 23.02 4.33 -5.53
N ALA A 188 22.54 3.28 -6.20
CA ALA A 188 23.36 2.23 -6.81
C ALA A 188 24.22 2.73 -7.99
N VAL A 189 23.63 3.49 -8.93
CA VAL A 189 24.28 3.84 -10.22
C VAL A 189 24.19 5.32 -10.58
N GLY A 190 23.66 6.16 -9.69
CA GLY A 190 23.64 7.63 -9.77
C GLY A 190 22.87 8.22 -10.95
N VAL A 191 21.97 7.45 -11.54
CA VAL A 191 21.07 7.92 -12.60
C VAL A 191 19.69 8.21 -12.04
N ARG A 192 19.03 9.24 -12.56
CA ARG A 192 17.62 9.52 -12.30
C ARG A 192 16.82 9.09 -13.53
N ILE A 193 15.80 8.27 -13.30
CA ILE A 193 14.88 7.80 -14.33
C ILE A 193 13.51 8.34 -13.97
N ASP A 194 12.93 9.12 -14.86
CA ASP A 194 11.67 9.86 -14.71
C ASP A 194 10.50 9.22 -15.47
N GLU A 195 10.74 8.06 -16.10
CA GLU A 195 9.76 7.36 -16.91
C GLU A 195 9.68 5.87 -16.53
N LEU A 196 8.49 5.44 -16.11
CA LEU A 196 8.19 4.04 -15.82
C LEU A 196 7.92 3.20 -17.07
N PRO A 197 8.08 1.87 -17.00
CA PRO A 197 8.83 1.16 -15.94
C PRO A 197 10.34 1.44 -16.06
N PHE A 198 11.10 1.16 -15.01
CA PHE A 198 12.57 1.20 -14.98
C PHE A 198 13.19 0.05 -15.77
N SER A 199 12.84 -0.06 -17.05
CA SER A 199 13.25 -1.17 -17.91
C SER A 199 14.76 -1.15 -18.19
N PRO A 200 15.38 -2.33 -18.42
CA PRO A 200 16.82 -2.41 -18.64
C PRO A 200 17.35 -1.48 -19.76
N PRO A 201 16.67 -1.34 -20.93
CA PRO A 201 17.11 -0.41 -21.96
C PRO A 201 17.11 1.06 -21.51
N LYS A 202 16.13 1.47 -20.69
CA LYS A 202 16.03 2.85 -20.17
C LYS A 202 17.14 3.11 -19.15
N VAL A 203 17.32 2.18 -18.20
CA VAL A 203 18.37 2.25 -17.17
C VAL A 203 19.76 2.29 -17.83
N LEU A 204 20.05 1.36 -18.74
CA LEU A 204 21.33 1.29 -19.44
C LEU A 204 21.63 2.55 -20.25
N LYS A 205 20.62 3.10 -20.93
CA LYS A 205 20.75 4.37 -21.66
C LYS A 205 21.13 5.51 -20.71
N ALA A 206 20.50 5.58 -19.53
CA ALA A 206 20.80 6.60 -18.54
C ALA A 206 22.23 6.44 -17.97
N ILE A 207 22.66 5.21 -17.67
CA ILE A 207 24.01 4.90 -17.18
C ILE A 207 25.06 5.34 -18.20
N ARG A 208 24.87 5.00 -19.48
CA ARG A 208 25.79 5.40 -20.56
C ARG A 208 25.85 6.90 -20.76
N ALA A 209 24.70 7.58 -20.73
CA ALA A 209 24.63 9.04 -20.86
C ALA A 209 25.39 9.72 -19.73
N ARG A 210 25.23 9.21 -18.50
CA ARG A 210 25.96 9.70 -17.33
C ARG A 210 27.47 9.48 -17.46
N ALA A 211 27.91 8.27 -17.79
CA ALA A 211 29.33 7.96 -17.97
C ALA A 211 29.99 8.88 -19.02
N ALA A 212 29.27 9.19 -20.11
CA ALA A 212 29.75 10.13 -21.12
C ALA A 212 29.89 11.57 -20.57
N ALA A 213 28.98 12.01 -19.71
CA ALA A 213 29.06 13.32 -19.05
C ALA A 213 30.21 13.37 -18.02
N GLU A 214 30.42 12.30 -17.25
CA GLU A 214 31.57 12.17 -16.34
C GLU A 214 32.91 12.21 -17.11
N ALA A 215 33.01 11.50 -18.25
CA ALA A 215 34.19 11.51 -19.10
C ALA A 215 34.51 12.89 -19.71
N LYS A 216 33.49 13.74 -19.90
CA LYS A 216 33.64 15.13 -20.34
C LYS A 216 33.91 16.12 -19.19
N GLY A 217 33.84 15.66 -17.94
CA GLY A 217 33.94 16.52 -16.75
C GLY A 217 32.70 17.38 -16.48
N GLU A 218 31.56 17.06 -17.11
CA GLU A 218 30.28 17.76 -16.91
C GLU A 218 29.59 17.32 -15.61
N LEU A 219 29.90 16.11 -15.12
CA LEU A 219 29.40 15.54 -13.86
C LEU A 219 30.55 14.98 -13.03
N ALA A 220 30.41 15.07 -11.71
CA ALA A 220 31.32 14.41 -10.79
C ALA A 220 31.07 12.88 -10.79
N PRO A 221 32.13 12.06 -10.63
CA PRO A 221 32.00 10.61 -10.54
C PRO A 221 31.05 10.17 -9.43
N HIS A 222 30.24 9.14 -9.69
CA HIS A 222 29.46 8.51 -8.61
C HIS A 222 30.34 7.85 -7.57
N LYS A 223 29.76 7.66 -6.39
CA LYS A 223 30.21 6.64 -5.45
C LYS A 223 30.16 5.28 -6.17
N GLY A 224 31.31 4.76 -6.59
CA GLY A 224 31.40 3.49 -7.32
C GLY A 224 32.18 3.53 -8.64
N ALA A 225 32.55 4.71 -9.15
CA ALA A 225 33.47 4.80 -10.30
C ALA A 225 34.92 4.53 -9.86
N ARG A 226 35.30 3.25 -9.72
CA ARG A 226 36.68 2.77 -9.73
C ARG A 226 36.79 1.53 -10.57
#